data_AF-A0A3A8JPV0-F1
#
_entry.id   AF-A0A3A8JPV0-F1
#
_cell.length_a   1.000
_cell.length_b   1.000
_cell.length_c   1.000
_cell.angle_alpha   90.00
_cell.angle_beta   90.00
_cell.angle_gamma   90.00
#
_symmetry.space_group_name_H-M   'P 1'
#
loop_
_entity.id
_entity.type
_entity.pdbx_description
1 polymer ?
#
loop_
_entity_poly.entity_id
_entity_poly.type
_entity_poly.pdbx_seq_one_letter_code
_entity_poly.pdbx_strand_id
1 'polypeptide(L)'
;RYLPEGPWGEWLASILAGVGLAESVAFTPLERRAWREGAVLRPLDWNASLRLERRGLVGFSAEGTPALTSERARVDLIHLPMGEPQWVAEGTPVLLAAGFLPTGIRLHQHEPDELVFQYVAAPWAAREAKYSSWHFAYSFMQ
;
A
#
# COMPACT_ATOMS: atom_id res chain seq x y z
N ARG A 1 7.10 13.47 0.89
CA ARG A 1 6.34 12.20 0.96
C ARG A 1 5.72 11.97 -0.39
N TYR A 2 5.95 10.81 -0.99
CA TYR A 2 5.38 10.49 -2.30
C TYR A 2 4.14 9.62 -2.14
N LEU A 3 3.03 9.98 -2.77
CA LEU A 3 1.80 9.20 -2.77
C LEU A 3 1.43 8.80 -4.19
N PRO A 4 0.79 7.64 -4.41
CA PRO A 4 0.36 7.23 -5.73
C PRO A 4 -0.73 8.18 -6.25
N GLU A 5 -0.68 8.59 -7.50
CA GLU A 5 -1.80 9.33 -8.11
C GLU A 5 -3.09 8.49 -8.12
N GLY A 6 -4.22 9.17 -7.88
CA GLY A 6 -5.56 8.60 -7.90
C GLY A 6 -6.22 8.44 -6.52
N PRO A 7 -7.38 7.76 -6.45
CA PRO A 7 -8.25 7.80 -5.28
C PRO A 7 -7.60 7.32 -3.97
N TRP A 8 -6.69 6.34 -4.07
CA TRP A 8 -5.94 5.88 -2.90
C TRP A 8 -4.98 6.93 -2.37
N GLY A 9 -4.26 7.62 -3.26
CA GLY A 9 -3.37 8.70 -2.87
C GLY A 9 -4.12 9.86 -2.25
N GLU A 10 -5.27 10.25 -2.83
CA GLU A 10 -6.10 11.33 -2.30
C GLU A 10 -6.61 11.01 -0.89
N TRP A 11 -7.05 9.77 -0.66
CA TRP A 11 -7.42 9.29 0.67
C TRP A 11 -6.24 9.28 1.64
N LEU A 12 -5.07 8.82 1.22
CA LEU A 12 -3.85 8.84 2.04
C LEU A 12 -3.40 10.28 2.36
N ALA A 13 -3.56 11.20 1.42
CA ALA A 13 -3.27 12.61 1.60
C ALA A 13 -4.21 13.25 2.63
N SER A 14 -5.49 12.86 2.66
CA SER A 14 -6.42 13.37 3.69
C SER A 14 -6.06 12.89 5.09
N ILE A 15 -5.53 11.68 5.24
CA ILE A 15 -4.97 11.19 6.52
C ILE A 15 -3.78 12.04 6.94
N LEU A 16 -2.84 12.33 6.03
CA LEU A 16 -1.69 13.20 6.33
C LEU A 16 -2.10 14.63 6.66
N ALA A 17 -3.12 15.15 5.98
CA ALA A 17 -3.66 16.47 6.30
C ALA A 17 -4.25 16.52 7.71
N GLY A 18 -4.97 15.47 8.13
CA GLY A 18 -5.53 15.34 9.48
C GLY A 18 -4.49 15.36 10.61
N VAL A 19 -3.23 15.06 10.30
CA VAL A 19 -2.10 15.11 11.26
C VAL A 19 -1.15 16.28 11.00
N GLY A 20 -1.55 17.26 10.18
CA GLY A 20 -0.78 18.50 9.94
C GLY A 20 0.38 18.36 8.95
N LEU A 21 0.35 17.35 8.07
CA LEU A 21 1.44 17.05 7.13
C LEU A 21 1.07 17.28 5.65
N ALA A 22 -0.01 18.02 5.37
CA ALA A 22 -0.55 18.20 4.01
C ALA A 22 0.48 18.76 3.01
N GLU A 23 1.27 19.75 3.40
CA GLU A 23 2.22 20.46 2.52
C GLU A 23 3.43 19.61 2.09
N SER A 24 3.60 18.43 2.70
CA SER A 24 4.75 17.56 2.46
C SER A 24 4.49 16.43 1.45
N VAL A 25 3.35 16.49 0.75
CA VAL A 25 2.86 15.45 -0.16
C VAL A 25 3.12 15.84 -1.61
N ALA A 26 3.72 14.92 -2.37
CA ALA A 26 3.80 14.98 -3.81
C ALA A 26 3.15 13.72 -4.41
N PHE A 27 2.27 13.91 -5.38
CA PHE A 27 1.65 12.81 -6.09
C PHE A 27 2.58 12.26 -7.17
N THR A 28 2.56 10.95 -7.33
CA THR A 28 3.44 10.19 -8.21
C THR A 28 2.61 9.39 -9.21
N PRO A 29 2.76 9.67 -10.52
CA PRO A 29 2.14 8.87 -11.57
C PRO A 29 2.54 7.40 -11.46
N LEU A 30 1.57 6.50 -11.62
CA LEU A 30 1.83 5.07 -11.55
C LEU A 30 2.35 4.54 -12.89
N GLU A 31 3.37 3.68 -12.83
CA GLU A 31 3.90 3.06 -14.04
C GLU A 31 2.89 2.07 -14.62
N ARG A 32 2.65 2.16 -15.94
CA ARG A 32 1.82 1.19 -16.68
C ARG A 32 2.61 -0.01 -17.19
N ARG A 33 3.94 -0.05 -16.99
CA ARG A 33 4.82 -1.04 -17.61
C ARG A 33 4.57 -2.44 -17.05
N ALA A 34 4.62 -3.44 -17.92
CA ALA A 34 4.33 -4.83 -17.62
C ALA A 34 5.33 -5.44 -16.60
N TRP A 35 4.98 -5.45 -15.32
CA TRP A 35 4.80 -6.59 -14.40
C TRP A 35 5.77 -7.79 -14.52
N ARG A 36 6.98 -7.58 -15.04
CA ARG A 36 7.93 -8.66 -15.35
C ARG A 36 8.79 -9.07 -14.17
N GLU A 37 8.80 -8.27 -13.11
CA GLU A 37 9.67 -8.47 -11.95
C GLU A 37 8.83 -8.69 -10.69
N GLY A 38 9.21 -9.72 -9.93
CA GLY A 38 8.65 -10.03 -8.64
C GLY A 38 9.13 -9.06 -7.55
N ALA A 39 8.27 -8.80 -6.56
CA ALA A 39 8.65 -8.04 -5.38
C ALA A 39 9.62 -8.82 -4.50
N VAL A 40 10.73 -8.19 -4.13
CA VAL A 40 11.66 -8.70 -3.12
C VAL A 40 11.23 -8.17 -1.76
N LEU A 41 10.91 -9.10 -0.84
CA LEU A 41 10.39 -8.79 0.48
C LEU A 41 11.39 -9.15 1.57
N ARG A 42 11.60 -8.25 2.52
CA ARG A 42 12.34 -8.50 3.76
C ARG A 42 11.36 -8.73 4.91
N PRO A 43 11.50 -9.80 5.72
CA PRO A 43 10.73 -9.96 6.95
C PRO A 43 10.97 -8.77 7.90
N LEU A 44 9.91 -8.21 8.46
CA LEU A 44 9.99 -7.16 9.49
C LEU A 44 9.59 -7.71 10.86
N ASP A 45 8.46 -8.42 10.92
CA ASP A 45 7.90 -8.92 12.18
C ASP A 45 6.93 -10.07 11.96
N TRP A 46 6.77 -10.91 12.98
CA TRP A 46 5.76 -11.96 13.06
C TRP A 46 5.10 -11.94 14.44
N ASN A 47 3.79 -11.72 14.47
CA ASN A 47 2.98 -11.85 15.67
C ASN A 47 2.17 -13.15 15.61
N ALA A 48 2.57 -14.14 16.41
CA ALA A 48 1.95 -15.46 16.44
C ALA A 48 0.48 -15.42 16.90
N SER A 49 0.16 -14.59 17.91
CA SER A 49 -1.18 -14.50 18.48
C SER A 49 -2.21 -13.98 17.48
N LEU A 50 -1.81 -13.01 16.64
CA LEU A 50 -2.66 -12.46 15.58
C LEU A 50 -2.53 -13.19 14.25
N ARG A 51 -1.57 -14.12 14.16
CA ARG A 51 -1.05 -14.66 12.90
C ARG A 51 -0.79 -13.54 11.89
N LEU A 52 -0.14 -12.48 12.35
CA LEU A 52 0.12 -11.28 11.58
C LEU A 52 1.57 -11.29 11.12
N GLU A 53 1.77 -11.18 9.81
CA GLU A 53 3.10 -11.07 9.20
C GLU A 53 3.29 -9.68 8.61
N ARG A 54 4.43 -9.05 8.93
CA ARG A 54 4.85 -7.77 8.35
C ARG A 54 6.10 -7.97 7.54
N ARG A 55 6.07 -7.50 6.30
CA ARG A 55 7.19 -7.57 5.37
C ARG A 55 7.40 -6.20 4.73
N GLY A 56 8.64 -5.85 4.42
CA GLY A 56 8.98 -4.60 3.73
C GLY A 56 9.36 -4.89 2.29
N LEU A 57 8.87 -4.08 1.34
CA LEU A 57 9.36 -4.10 -0.02
C LEU A 57 10.75 -3.47 -0.06
N VAL A 58 11.73 -4.22 -0.56
CA VAL A 58 13.14 -3.79 -0.63
C VAL A 58 13.74 -3.84 -2.03
N GLY A 59 12.99 -4.30 -3.02
CA GLY A 59 13.47 -4.40 -4.40
C GLY A 59 12.48 -5.10 -5.33
N PHE A 60 12.87 -5.17 -6.60
CA PHE A 60 12.22 -5.95 -7.64
C PHE A 60 13.26 -6.91 -8.25
N SER A 61 12.83 -8.09 -8.66
CA SER A 61 13.68 -9.13 -9.23
C SER A 61 13.01 -9.81 -10.42
N ALA A 62 13.73 -9.92 -11.54
CA ALA A 62 13.30 -10.71 -12.70
C ALA A 62 13.36 -12.23 -12.47
N GLU A 63 14.08 -12.68 -11.43
CA GLU A 63 14.34 -14.09 -11.16
C GLU A 63 13.41 -14.60 -10.05
N GLY A 64 12.59 -15.59 -10.39
CA GLY A 64 11.80 -16.42 -9.45
C GLY A 64 11.10 -15.64 -8.35
N THR A 65 9.96 -15.05 -8.65
CA THR A 65 9.17 -14.26 -7.68
C THR A 65 8.80 -15.12 -6.46
N PRO A 66 9.33 -14.83 -5.25
CA PRO A 66 8.79 -15.46 -4.05
C PRO A 66 7.31 -15.08 -3.93
N ALA A 67 6.50 -15.98 -3.35
CA ALA A 67 5.09 -15.73 -3.16
C ALA A 67 4.88 -14.39 -2.42
N LEU A 68 4.23 -13.45 -3.11
CA LEU A 68 3.90 -12.14 -2.56
C LEU A 68 3.00 -12.26 -1.33
N THR A 69 2.21 -13.32 -1.23
CA THR A 69 1.33 -13.62 -0.11
C THR A 69 1.97 -14.60 0.87
N SER A 70 1.62 -14.47 2.15
CA SER A 70 1.98 -15.43 3.18
C SER A 70 0.87 -16.45 3.42
N GLU A 71 1.18 -17.74 3.27
CA GLU A 71 0.24 -18.84 3.55
C GLU A 71 -0.03 -19.04 5.05
N ARG A 72 0.93 -18.64 5.90
CA ARG A 72 0.80 -18.78 7.35
C ARG A 72 0.01 -17.64 7.99
N ALA A 73 0.01 -16.47 7.36
CA ALA A 73 -0.59 -15.26 7.91
C ALA A 73 -2.11 -15.24 7.76
N ARG A 74 -2.81 -14.85 8.82
CA ARG A 74 -4.21 -14.39 8.75
C ARG A 74 -4.27 -12.93 8.33
N VAL A 75 -3.30 -12.13 8.77
CA VAL A 75 -3.15 -10.72 8.42
C VAL A 75 -1.78 -10.54 7.81
N ASP A 76 -1.74 -10.20 6.53
CA ASP A 76 -0.50 -10.06 5.78
C ASP A 76 -0.32 -8.62 5.34
N LEU A 77 0.72 -7.97 5.88
CA LEU A 77 1.00 -6.56 5.67
C LEU A 77 2.33 -6.37 4.93
N ILE A 78 2.29 -5.57 3.86
CA ILE A 78 3.49 -5.10 3.15
C ILE A 78 3.68 -3.60 3.41
N HIS A 79 4.90 -3.26 3.81
CA HIS A 79 5.37 -1.89 4.00
C HIS A 79 6.10 -1.45 2.73
N LEU A 80 5.64 -0.35 2.14
CA LEU A 80 6.23 0.27 0.96
C LEU A 80 6.82 1.64 1.35
N PRO A 81 8.15 1.83 1.28
CA PRO A 81 8.76 3.14 1.52
C PRO A 81 8.23 4.21 0.58
N MET A 82 7.97 5.41 1.12
CA MET A 82 7.42 6.56 0.38
C MET A 82 8.39 7.75 0.32
N GLY A 83 9.68 7.46 0.55
CA GLY A 83 10.78 8.43 0.49
C GLY A 83 11.27 8.75 -0.91
N GLU A 84 11.04 7.86 -1.89
CA GLU A 84 11.41 8.10 -3.30
C GLU A 84 10.21 7.78 -4.20
N PRO A 85 9.96 8.57 -5.26
CA PRO A 85 8.78 8.40 -6.11
C PRO A 85 8.81 7.08 -6.89
N GLN A 86 10.00 6.61 -7.29
CA GLN A 86 10.17 5.35 -8.03
C GLN A 86 9.57 4.15 -7.28
N TRP A 87 9.80 4.04 -5.96
CA TRP A 87 9.20 2.98 -5.14
C TRP A 87 7.67 3.02 -5.17
N VAL A 88 7.09 4.21 -5.12
CA VAL A 88 5.63 4.39 -5.14
C VAL A 88 5.07 4.07 -6.52
N ALA A 89 5.72 4.56 -7.58
CA ALA A 89 5.31 4.39 -8.97
C ALA A 89 5.30 2.92 -9.41
N GLU A 90 6.32 2.15 -8.99
CA GLU A 90 6.50 0.74 -9.36
C GLU A 90 5.85 -0.23 -8.36
N GLY A 91 5.99 0.04 -7.06
CA GLY A 91 5.51 -0.84 -6.00
C GLY A 91 4.01 -0.85 -5.84
N THR A 92 3.35 0.29 -5.99
CA THR A 92 1.89 0.39 -5.82
C THR A 92 1.13 -0.51 -6.81
N PRO A 93 1.41 -0.47 -8.13
CA PRO A 93 0.75 -1.37 -9.08
C PRO A 93 1.01 -2.86 -8.79
N VAL A 94 2.23 -3.24 -8.40
CA VAL A 94 2.59 -4.63 -8.07
C VAL A 94 1.77 -5.15 -6.89
N LEU A 95 1.66 -4.36 -5.83
CA LEU A 95 0.90 -4.73 -4.64
C LEU A 95 -0.61 -4.81 -4.93
N LEU A 96 -1.15 -3.82 -5.65
CA LEU A 96 -2.56 -3.82 -6.07
C LEU A 96 -2.90 -5.04 -6.94
N ALA A 97 -2.02 -5.40 -7.88
CA ALA A 97 -2.16 -6.57 -8.74
C ALA A 97 -2.17 -7.88 -7.94
N ALA A 98 -1.37 -7.96 -6.88
CA ALA A 98 -1.30 -9.11 -5.99
C ALA A 98 -2.43 -9.17 -4.95
N GLY A 99 -3.41 -8.27 -5.01
CA GLY A 99 -4.55 -8.25 -4.09
C GLY A 99 -4.29 -7.55 -2.77
N PHE A 100 -3.21 -6.77 -2.67
CA PHE A 100 -2.96 -5.92 -1.53
C PHE A 100 -3.57 -4.54 -1.73
N LEU A 101 -4.31 -4.04 -0.74
CA LEU A 101 -4.93 -2.71 -0.77
C LEU A 101 -4.27 -1.78 0.25
N PRO A 102 -4.14 -0.48 -0.06
CA PRO A 102 -3.72 0.52 0.92
C PRO A 102 -4.65 0.52 2.12
N THR A 103 -4.07 0.48 3.32
CA THR A 103 -4.79 0.48 4.60
C THR A 103 -4.33 1.59 5.54
N GLY A 104 -3.18 2.23 5.28
CA GLY A 104 -2.76 3.41 6.02
C GLY A 104 -1.32 3.83 5.76
N ILE A 105 -0.82 4.68 6.64
CA ILE A 105 0.54 5.23 6.61
C ILE A 105 1.20 4.97 7.95
N ARG A 106 2.46 4.53 7.92
CA ARG A 106 3.32 4.50 9.09
C ARG A 106 4.29 5.67 9.03
N LEU A 107 4.18 6.57 10.00
CA LEU A 107 5.07 7.72 10.13
C LEU A 107 6.31 7.32 10.94
N HIS A 108 7.47 7.84 10.52
CA HIS A 108 8.75 7.62 11.16
C HIS A 108 9.45 8.96 11.44
N GLN A 109 10.33 8.98 12.45
CA GLN A 109 11.08 10.19 12.80
C GLN A 109 12.42 10.30 12.07
N HIS A 110 13.07 9.16 11.81
CA HIS A 110 14.44 9.09 11.28
C HIS A 110 14.56 8.24 10.00
N GLU A 111 13.48 7.56 9.62
CA GLU A 111 13.40 6.73 8.42
C GLU A 111 12.33 7.31 7.47
N PRO A 112 12.37 6.96 6.17
CA PRO A 112 11.27 7.30 5.28
C PRO A 112 9.95 6.73 5.80
N ASP A 113 8.89 7.52 5.73
CA ASP A 113 7.55 7.04 6.00
C ASP A 113 7.17 5.91 5.03
N GLU A 114 6.18 5.10 5.43
CA GLU A 114 5.77 3.93 4.67
C GLU A 114 4.27 3.93 4.40
N LEU A 115 3.89 3.54 3.18
CA LEU A 115 2.54 3.09 2.88
C LEU A 115 2.37 1.66 3.40
N VAL A 116 1.26 1.41 4.09
CA VAL A 116 0.92 0.08 4.58
C VAL A 116 -0.16 -0.53 3.68
N PHE A 117 0.16 -1.69 3.14
CA PHE A 117 -0.70 -2.49 2.28
C PHE A 117 -1.12 -3.75 3.00
N GLN A 118 -2.38 -4.14 2.89
CA GLN A 118 -2.92 -5.37 3.47
C GLN A 118 -3.44 -6.28 2.38
N TYR A 119 -3.09 -7.56 2.43
CA TYR A 119 -3.68 -8.56 1.56
C TYR A 119 -5.17 -8.75 1.86
N VAL A 120 -6.00 -8.72 0.83
CA VAL A 120 -7.44 -8.97 0.94
C VAL A 120 -7.81 -10.10 0.00
N ALA A 121 -8.21 -11.24 0.55
CA ALA A 121 -8.76 -12.34 -0.22
C ALA A 121 -10.02 -11.86 -0.98
N ALA A 122 -10.12 -12.14 -2.28
CA ALA A 122 -11.13 -11.59 -3.20
C ALA A 122 -11.11 -10.04 -3.34
N PRO A 123 -10.01 -9.46 -3.88
CA PRO A 123 -9.81 -8.01 -3.95
C PRO A 123 -10.85 -7.25 -4.80
N TRP A 124 -11.57 -7.94 -5.69
CA TRP A 124 -12.63 -7.35 -6.51
C TRP A 124 -13.87 -6.96 -5.68
N ALA A 125 -14.27 -7.78 -4.70
CA ALA A 125 -15.40 -7.48 -3.81
C ALA A 125 -15.06 -6.36 -2.80
N ALA A 126 -13.80 -6.28 -2.36
CA ALA A 126 -13.33 -5.24 -1.44
C ALA A 126 -13.19 -3.86 -2.10
N ARG A 127 -12.87 -3.82 -3.40
CA ARG A 127 -12.88 -2.58 -4.20
C ARG A 127 -14.29 -1.99 -4.24
N GLU A 128 -15.31 -2.78 -4.59
CA GLU A 128 -16.70 -2.31 -4.65
C GLU A 128 -17.22 -1.81 -3.30
N ALA A 129 -16.95 -2.53 -2.20
CA ALA A 129 -17.39 -2.13 -0.87
C ALA A 129 -16.86 -0.76 -0.42
N LYS A 130 -15.60 -0.44 -0.75
CA LYS A 130 -15.03 0.89 -0.45
C LYS A 130 -15.62 1.97 -1.35
N TYR A 131 -15.77 1.74 -2.67
CA TYR A 131 -16.45 2.69 -3.58
C TYR A 131 -17.88 3.03 -3.13
N SER A 132 -18.63 2.05 -2.61
CA SER A 132 -19.98 2.27 -2.06
C SER A 132 -19.97 3.11 -0.77
N SER A 133 -18.95 2.98 0.09
CA SER A 133 -18.82 3.81 1.30
C SER A 133 -18.50 5.28 0.99
N TRP A 134 -17.76 5.54 -0.11
CA TRP A 134 -17.46 6.90 -0.58
C TRP A 134 -18.70 7.61 -1.14
N HIS A 135 -19.58 6.90 -1.84
CA HIS A 135 -20.86 7.48 -2.29
C HIS A 135 -21.80 7.77 -1.11
N PHE A 136 -21.82 6.93 -0.07
CA PHE A 136 -22.67 7.15 1.09
C PHE A 136 -22.25 8.38 1.92
N ALA A 137 -20.94 8.64 2.05
CA ALA A 137 -20.43 9.82 2.74
C ALA A 137 -20.74 11.14 1.98
N TYR A 138 -20.80 11.11 0.65
CA TYR A 138 -21.16 12.29 -0.16
C TYR A 138 -22.66 12.58 -0.20
N SER A 139 -23.54 11.57 -0.02
CA SER A 139 -25.00 11.78 0.01
C SER A 139 -25.54 12.36 1.31
N PHE A 140 -24.73 12.47 2.37
CA PHE A 140 -25.11 13.10 3.65
C PHE A 140 -24.56 14.52 3.84
N MET A 141 -23.87 15.08 2.83
CA MET A 141 -23.35 16.46 2.81
C MET A 141 -23.97 17.33 1.69
N GLN A 142 -25.17 16.98 1.22
CA GLN A 142 -26.06 17.88 0.47
C GLN A 142 -27.36 18.08 1.24
#